data_AF-A0A194PZS2-F1
#
_entry.id   AF-A0A194PZS2-F1
#
_cell.length_a   1.000
_cell.length_b   1.000
_cell.length_c   1.000
_cell.angle_alpha   90.00
_cell.angle_beta   90.00
_cell.angle_gamma   90.00
#
_symmetry.space_group_name_H-M   'P 1'
#
loop_
_entity.id
_entity.type
_entity.pdbx_description
1 polymer ?
#
loop_
_entity_poly.entity_id
_entity_poly.type
_entity_poly.pdbx_seq_one_letter_code
_entity_poly.pdbx_strand_id
1 'polypeptide(L)' 'MSLWSELNRNVFKRTSTFALVVAGGTFFFERTFEVISVGIFESINKGKLWKDIKHKYEE' A
#
# COMPACT_ATOMS: atom_id res chain seq x y z
N MET A 1 19.14 -6.23 -21.82
CA MET A 1 19.58 -6.44 -20.42
C MET A 1 18.40 -6.99 -19.63
N SER A 2 18.64 -7.74 -18.55
CA SER A 2 17.57 -8.22 -17.67
C SER A 2 17.17 -7.13 -16.66
N LEU A 3 15.88 -7.04 -16.34
CA LEU A 3 15.33 -6.12 -15.31
C LEU A 3 16.07 -6.23 -13.98
N TRP A 4 16.45 -7.45 -13.57
CA TRP A 4 17.22 -7.67 -12.35
C TRP A 4 18.62 -7.03 -12.38
N SER A 5 19.28 -7.06 -13.54
CA SER A 5 20.58 -6.43 -13.73
C SER A 5 20.47 -4.90 -13.65
N GLU A 6 19.37 -4.34 -14.15
CA GLU A 6 19.09 -2.90 -14.11
C GLU A 6 18.76 -2.43 -12.70
N LEU A 7 17.89 -3.14 -11.98
CA LEU A 7 17.58 -2.83 -10.57
C LEU A 7 18.82 -2.93 -9.68
N ASN A 8 19.61 -3.99 -9.84
CA ASN A 8 20.85 -4.13 -9.07
C ASN A 8 21.80 -2.97 -9.31
N ARG A 9 22.03 -2.62 -10.58
CA ARG A 9 22.95 -1.53 -10.94
C ARG A 9 22.47 -0.16 -10.48
N ASN A 10 21.16 0.12 -10.61
CA ASN A 10 20.62 1.46 -10.44
C ASN A 10 20.09 1.72 -9.02
N VAL A 11 19.61 0.70 -8.32
CA VAL A 11 18.97 0.84 -7.00
C VAL A 11 19.82 0.19 -5.90
N PHE A 12 20.20 -1.07 -6.05
CA PHE A 12 20.78 -1.85 -4.95
C PHE A 12 22.29 -1.65 -4.75
N LYS A 13 23.05 -1.26 -5.80
CA LYS A 13 24.53 -1.18 -5.74
C LYS A 13 25.07 -0.04 -4.87
N ARG A 14 24.31 1.04 -4.67
CA ARG A 14 24.72 2.21 -3.88
C ARG A 14 23.81 2.35 -2.66
N THR A 15 24.37 2.30 -1.46
CA THR A 15 23.60 2.36 -0.21
C THR A 15 22.75 3.63 -0.08
N SER A 16 23.26 4.78 -0.54
CA SER A 16 22.51 6.04 -0.51
C SER A 16 21.28 6.02 -1.43
N THR A 17 21.43 5.52 -2.67
CA THR A 17 20.32 5.37 -3.61
C THR A 17 19.33 4.33 -3.10
N PHE A 18 19.82 3.22 -2.56
CA PHE A 18 18.99 2.20 -1.93
C PHE A 18 18.15 2.77 -0.79
N ALA A 19 18.76 3.50 0.14
CA ALA A 19 18.04 4.13 1.26
C ALA A 19 16.96 5.11 0.78
N LEU A 20 17.26 5.93 -0.24
CA LEU A 20 16.29 6.86 -0.82
C LEU A 20 15.10 6.12 -1.45
N VAL A 21 15.36 5.07 -2.22
CA VAL A 21 14.30 4.29 -2.88
C VAL A 21 13.45 3.54 -1.87
N VAL A 22 14.05 2.98 -0.81
CA VAL A 22 13.28 2.33 0.26
C VAL A 22 12.43 3.35 1.00
N ALA A 23 13.00 4.47 1.46
CA ALA A 23 12.24 5.48 2.21
C ALA A 23 11.10 6.08 1.38
N GLY A 24 11.37 6.45 0.12
CA GLY A 24 10.34 6.94 -0.79
C GLY A 24 9.30 5.86 -1.12
N GLY A 25 9.76 4.63 -1.38
CA GLY A 25 8.90 3.48 -1.67
C GLY A 25 7.95 3.17 -0.51
N THR A 26 8.43 3.20 0.74
CA THR A 26 7.62 2.99 1.94
C THR A 26 6.50 4.00 2.06
N PHE A 27 6.75 5.29 1.80
CA PHE A 27 5.72 6.34 1.86
C PHE A 27 4.54 6.06 0.91
N PHE A 28 4.82 5.66 -0.33
CA PHE A 28 3.77 5.32 -1.30
C PHE A 28 3.14 3.96 -1.01
N PHE A 29 3.94 2.99 -0.56
CA PHE A 29 3.47 1.66 -0.21
C PHE A 29 2.48 1.70 0.94
N GLU A 30 2.79 2.41 2.03
CA GLU A 30 1.91 2.56 3.19
C GLU A 30 0.51 2.98 2.78
N ARG A 31 0.39 4.11 2.07
CA ARG A 31 -0.92 4.64 1.68
C ARG A 31 -1.69 3.71 0.73
N THR A 32 -0.98 3.11 -0.22
CA THR A 32 -1.60 2.23 -1.22
C THR A 32 -2.07 0.93 -0.56
N PHE A 33 -1.21 0.33 0.26
CA PHE A 33 -1.49 -0.91 0.97
C PHE A 33 -2.65 -0.76 1.95
N GLU A 34 -2.72 0.36 2.68
CA GLU A 34 -3.83 0.66 3.60
C GLU A 34 -5.16 0.71 2.86
N VAL A 35 -5.25 1.48 1.77
CA VAL A 35 -6.49 1.62 0.99
C VAL A 35 -6.95 0.28 0.42
N ILE A 36 -6.02 -0.51 -0.11
CA ILE A 36 -6.33 -1.84 -0.66
C ILE A 36 -6.80 -2.78 0.44
N SER A 37 -6.08 -2.83 1.56
CA SER A 37 -6.38 -3.75 2.66
C SER A 37 -7.73 -3.45 3.29
N VAL A 38 -8.02 -2.18 3.55
CA VAL A 38 -9.34 -1.73 4.01
C VAL A 38 -10.40 -2.08 2.96
N GLY A 39 -10.17 -1.80 1.68
CA GLY A 39 -11.13 -2.15 0.63
C GLY A 39 -11.46 -3.65 0.57
N ILE A 40 -10.45 -4.52 0.71
CA ILE A 40 -10.64 -5.98 0.78
C ILE A 40 -11.44 -6.35 2.04
N PHE A 41 -11.03 -5.84 3.20
CA PHE A 41 -11.71 -6.11 4.47
C PHE A 41 -13.18 -5.70 4.44
N GLU A 42 -13.47 -4.53 3.91
CA GLU A 42 -14.81 -3.99 3.78
C GLU A 42 -15.65 -4.76 2.76
N SER A 43 -15.06 -5.20 1.64
CA SER A 43 -15.74 -6.05 0.68
C SER A 43 -16.13 -7.40 1.27
N ILE A 44 -15.27 -8.00 2.09
CA ILE A 44 -15.54 -9.30 2.75
C ILE A 44 -16.63 -9.14 3.82
N ASN A 45 -16.67 -8.01 4.52
CA ASN A 45 -17.58 -7.77 5.64
C ASN A 45 -18.79 -6.90 5.29
N LYS A 46 -19.11 -6.77 4.00
CA LYS A 46 -20.20 -5.94 3.51
C LYS A 46 -21.52 -6.29 4.20
N GLY A 47 -22.18 -5.26 4.72
CA GLY A 47 -23.46 -5.36 5.44
C GLY A 47 -23.33 -5.70 6.93
N LYS A 48 -22.12 -6.00 7.42
CA LYS A 48 -21.85 -6.27 8.85
C LYS A 48 -21.18 -5.09 9.54
N LEU A 49 -20.48 -4.23 8.78
CA LEU A 49 -19.73 -3.12 9.36
C LEU A 49 -20.68 -2.00 9.78
N TRP A 50 -20.30 -1.27 10.84
CA TRP A 50 -21.08 -0.13 11.32
C TRP A 50 -21.39 0.85 10.19
N LYS A 51 -20.39 1.21 9.38
CA LYS A 51 -20.55 2.10 8.22
C LYS A 51 -21.64 1.67 7.22
N ASP A 52 -21.97 0.36 7.15
CA ASP A 52 -23.01 -0.16 6.26
C ASP A 52 -24.41 -0.07 6.88
N ILE A 53 -24.51 -0.09 8.21
CA ILE A 53 -25.79 -0.05 8.94
C ILE A 53 -26.07 1.30 9.63
N LYS A 54 -25.07 2.17 9.69
CA LYS A 54 -25.09 3.47 10.39
C LYS A 54 -26.28 4.33 9.99
N HIS A 55 -26.62 4.36 8.70
CA HIS A 55 -27.77 5.09 8.15
C HIS A 55 -29.14 4.67 8.73
N LYS A 56 -29.22 3.54 9.44
CA LYS A 56 -30.45 3.10 10.11
C LYS A 56 -30.64 3.73 11.49
N TYR A 57 -29.59 4.36 12.02
CA TYR A 57 -29.50 4.80 13.41
C TYR A 57 -29.05 6.25 13.56
N GLU A 58 -28.73 6.93 12.45
CA GLU A 58 -28.45 8.36 12.43
C GLU A 58 -29.69 9.10 11.91
N GLU A 59 -30.12 10.13 12.63
CA GLU A 59 -31.22 11.03 12.24
C GLU A 59 -30.84 11.93 11.05
#